data_AF-A0A382RN98-F1
#
_entry.id   AF-A0A382RN98-F1
#
_cell.length_a   1.000
_cell.length_b   1.000
_cell.length_c   1.000
_cell.angle_alpha   90.00
_cell.angle_beta   90.00
_cell.angle_gamma   90.00
#
_symmetry.space_group_name_H-M   'P 1'
#
loop_
_entity.id
_entity.type
_entity.pdbx_description
1 polymer ?
#
loop_
_entity_poly.entity_id
_entity_poly.type
_entity_poly.pdbx_seq_one_letter_code
_entity_poly.pdbx_strand_id
1 'polypeptide(L)' 'MVVREGKIVEVGEYSELSVRFSSGDPIVHFKDSLIMPGFIDSHIHYPQYKVISSYGTSLLEWLNKYTFVEEQKFSDIDYA' A
#
# COMPACT_ATOMS: atom_id res chain seq x y z
N MET A 1 9.26 -18.92 0.86
CA MET A 1 9.68 -17.76 1.70
C MET A 1 9.26 -18.00 3.12
N VAL A 2 10.17 -17.84 4.08
CA VAL A 2 9.90 -17.98 5.52
C VAL A 2 9.97 -16.59 6.16
N VAL A 3 8.97 -16.27 6.98
CA VAL A 3 8.85 -14.98 7.67
C VAL A 3 8.76 -15.21 9.17
N ARG A 4 9.49 -14.40 9.94
CA ARG A 4 9.46 -14.35 11.40
C ARG A 4 9.48 -12.88 11.84
N GLU A 5 8.59 -12.51 12.77
CA GLU A 5 8.54 -11.16 13.35
C GLU A 5 8.54 -10.04 12.30
N GLY A 6 7.78 -10.22 11.21
CA GLY A 6 7.67 -9.25 10.13
C GLY A 6 8.89 -9.15 9.21
N LYS A 7 9.89 -10.04 9.34
CA LYS A 7 11.08 -10.07 8.49
C LYS A 7 11.18 -11.38 7.72
N ILE A 8 11.64 -11.27 6.48
CA ILE A 8 12.01 -12.44 5.68
C ILE A 8 13.30 -13.01 6.28
N VAL A 9 13.25 -14.26 6.72
CA VAL A 9 14.42 -14.98 7.25
C VAL A 9 15.03 -15.90 6.19
N GLU A 10 14.23 -16.34 5.22
CA GLU A 10 14.72 -17.18 4.13
C GLU A 10 13.84 -17.15 2.87
N VAL A 11 14.46 -17.29 1.70
CA VAL A 11 13.81 -17.43 0.40
C VAL A 11 14.44 -18.62 -0.32
N GLY A 12 13.62 -19.44 -0.97
CA GLY A 12 14.06 -20.68 -1.62
C GLY A 12 12.90 -21.51 -2.13
N GLU A 13 13.22 -22.64 -2.74
CA GLU A 13 12.27 -23.61 -3.29
C GLU A 13 11.42 -24.26 -2.19
N TYR A 14 10.16 -24.55 -2.50
CA TYR A 14 9.27 -25.19 -1.53
C TYR A 14 9.79 -26.55 -1.07
N SER A 15 10.33 -27.36 -2.00
CA SER A 15 10.86 -28.70 -1.70
C SER A 15 12.00 -28.68 -0.68
N GLU A 16 12.82 -27.62 -0.67
CA GLU A 16 13.94 -27.46 0.26
C GLU A 16 13.48 -26.87 1.60
N LEU A 17 12.65 -25.82 1.53
CA LEU A 17 12.17 -25.11 2.72
C LEU A 17 11.21 -25.96 3.55
N SER A 18 10.30 -26.70 2.92
CA SER A 18 9.30 -27.53 3.63
C SER A 18 9.91 -28.67 4.46
N VAL A 19 11.11 -29.13 4.11
CA VAL A 19 11.84 -30.15 4.88
C VAL A 19 12.48 -29.52 6.13
N ARG A 20 13.12 -28.35 5.95
CA ARG A 20 13.88 -27.66 7.01
C ARG A 20 13.00 -26.92 8.02
N PHE A 21 11.89 -26.39 7.54
CA PHE A 21 10.90 -25.68 8.34
C PHE A 21 9.69 -26.61 8.48
N SER A 22 9.76 -27.49 9.48
CA SER A 22 8.87 -28.64 9.64
C SER A 22 7.49 -28.31 10.22
N SER A 23 6.63 -29.32 10.16
CA SER A 23 5.17 -29.35 10.38
C SER A 23 4.67 -28.64 11.66
N GLY A 24 3.91 -27.57 11.45
CA GLY A 24 3.18 -26.85 12.50
C GLY A 24 3.03 -25.37 12.19
N ASP A 25 3.98 -24.81 11.44
CA ASP A 25 3.88 -23.45 10.94
C ASP A 25 2.74 -23.33 9.93
N PRO A 26 1.94 -22.25 10.00
CA PRO A 26 0.91 -21.99 9.00
C PRO A 26 1.56 -21.71 7.65
N ILE A 27 1.19 -22.50 6.64
CA ILE A 27 1.56 -22.25 5.25
C ILE A 27 0.44 -21.46 4.60
N VAL A 28 0.77 -20.29 4.06
CA VAL A 28 -0.14 -19.51 3.21
C VAL A 28 0.20 -19.81 1.76
N HIS A 29 -0.69 -20.50 1.06
CA HIS A 29 -0.50 -20.89 -0.33
C HIS A 29 -1.29 -19.96 -1.27
N PHE A 30 -0.57 -19.14 -2.03
CA PHE A 30 -1.14 -18.24 -3.04
C PHE A 30 -1.14 -18.92 -4.41
N LYS A 31 -2.12 -19.79 -4.66
CA LYS A 31 -2.28 -20.45 -5.96
C LYS A 31 -2.62 -19.42 -7.04
N ASP A 32 -2.12 -19.64 -8.26
CA ASP A 32 -2.45 -18.84 -9.46
C ASP A 32 -2.16 -17.33 -9.29
N SER A 33 -1.21 -17.00 -8.41
CA SER A 33 -0.84 -15.63 -8.03
C SER A 33 0.68 -15.43 -8.13
N LEU A 34 1.10 -14.19 -8.38
CA LEU A 34 2.51 -13.79 -8.28
C LEU A 34 2.72 -13.04 -6.96
N ILE A 35 3.66 -13.51 -6.15
CA ILE A 35 4.11 -12.80 -4.95
C ILE A 35 5.21 -11.82 -5.36
N MET A 36 5.00 -10.54 -5.05
CA MET A 36 5.94 -9.46 -5.37
C MET A 36 6.20 -8.61 -4.11
N PRO A 37 7.33 -7.86 -4.05
CA PRO A 37 7.51 -6.84 -3.04
C PRO A 37 6.36 -5.82 -3.06
N GLY A 38 6.05 -5.24 -1.91
CA GLY A 38 5.10 -4.12 -1.84
C GLY A 38 5.59 -2.93 -2.67
N PHE A 39 4.68 -2.28 -3.38
CA PHE A 39 5.02 -1.06 -4.10
C PHE A 39 5.35 0.08 -3.14
N ILE A 40 6.26 0.96 -3.56
CA ILE A 40 6.63 2.17 -2.84
C ILE A 40 6.00 3.35 -3.58
N ASP A 41 4.98 3.96 -2.98
CA ASP A 41 4.46 5.25 -3.41
C ASP A 41 5.30 6.36 -2.77
N SER A 42 6.05 7.09 -3.59
CA SER A 42 6.97 8.13 -3.12
C SER A 42 6.31 9.48 -2.91
N HIS A 43 5.07 9.68 -3.40
CA HIS A 43 4.43 10.99 -3.34
C HIS A 43 2.90 10.89 -3.44
N ILE A 44 2.25 11.17 -2.32
CA ILE A 44 0.80 11.26 -2.22
C ILE A 44 0.40 12.43 -1.31
N HIS A 45 -0.70 13.09 -1.65
CA HIS A 45 -1.36 14.05 -0.78
C HIS A 45 -2.66 13.42 -0.25
N TYR A 46 -2.59 12.79 0.92
CA TYR A 46 -3.77 12.12 1.51
C TYR A 46 -5.02 13.02 1.60
N PRO A 47 -4.90 14.28 2.06
CA PRO A 47 -6.05 15.20 2.13
C PRO A 47 -6.71 15.54 0.78
N GLN A 48 -6.09 15.19 -0.34
CA GLN A 48 -6.60 15.49 -1.68
C GLN A 48 -7.33 14.31 -2.33
N TYR A 49 -7.45 13.16 -1.65
CA TYR A 49 -8.01 11.94 -2.25
C TYR A 49 -9.40 12.14 -2.87
N LYS A 50 -10.28 12.92 -2.21
CA LYS A 50 -11.65 13.15 -2.67
C LYS A 50 -11.76 14.08 -3.89
N VAL A 51 -10.68 14.75 -4.29
CA VAL A 51 -10.62 15.61 -5.48
C VAL A 51 -9.85 15.00 -6.65
N ILE A 52 -9.40 13.75 -6.53
CA ILE A 52 -8.82 12.99 -7.64
C ILE A 52 -9.82 12.96 -8.81
N SER A 53 -9.31 13.15 -10.03
CA SER A 53 -10.11 13.16 -11.27
C SER A 53 -11.14 14.30 -11.37
N SER A 54 -10.93 15.41 -10.65
CA SER A 54 -11.64 16.67 -10.91
C SER A 54 -11.38 17.19 -12.33
N TYR A 55 -12.23 18.09 -12.82
CA TYR A 55 -12.11 18.62 -14.19
C TYR A 55 -10.75 19.28 -14.43
N GLY A 56 -10.15 19.00 -15.58
CA GLY A 56 -8.81 19.47 -15.92
C GLY A 56 -8.74 20.99 -16.04
N THR A 57 -7.81 21.58 -15.29
CA THR A 57 -7.47 23.02 -15.34
C THR A 57 -5.95 23.18 -15.27
N SER A 58 -5.45 24.42 -15.35
CA SER A 58 -4.05 24.69 -15.00
C SER A 58 -3.77 24.36 -13.52
N LEU A 59 -2.50 24.15 -13.15
CA LEU A 59 -2.11 23.78 -11.78
C LEU A 59 -2.61 24.79 -10.73
N LEU A 60 -2.34 26.08 -10.92
CA LEU A 60 -2.75 27.10 -9.94
C LEU A 60 -4.26 27.22 -9.82
N GLU A 61 -4.98 27.05 -10.94
CA GLU A 61 -6.43 27.02 -10.93
C GLU A 61 -6.95 25.79 -10.19
N TRP A 62 -6.36 24.61 -10.41
CA TRP A 62 -6.72 23.38 -9.71
C TRP A 62 -6.55 23.56 -8.21
N LEU A 63 -5.40 24.08 -7.79
CA LEU A 63 -5.07 24.27 -6.38
C LEU A 63 -6.14 25.13 -5.68
N ASN A 64 -6.49 26.26 -6.28
CA ASN A 64 -7.48 27.18 -5.71
C ASN A 64 -8.91 26.64 -5.77
N LYS A 65 -9.27 25.94 -6.85
CA LYS A 65 -10.64 25.49 -7.11
C LYS A 65 -11.00 24.21 -6.34
N TYR A 66 -10.04 23.30 -6.18
CA TYR A 66 -10.27 21.95 -5.64
C TYR A 66 -9.41 21.66 -4.41
N THR A 67 -8.08 21.76 -4.54
CA THR A 67 -7.15 21.27 -3.51
C THR A 67 -7.30 22.00 -2.19
N PHE A 68 -7.14 23.33 -2.17
CA PHE A 68 -7.17 24.08 -0.91
C PHE A 68 -8.55 24.03 -0.25
N VAL A 69 -9.62 23.94 -1.03
CA VAL A 69 -10.99 23.81 -0.51
C VAL A 69 -11.19 22.47 0.19
N GLU A 70 -10.63 21.39 -0.37
CA GLU A 70 -10.71 20.06 0.23
C GLU A 70 -9.81 19.92 1.47
N GLU A 71 -8.56 20.41 1.39
CA GLU A 71 -7.60 20.33 2.50
C GLU A 71 -8.09 21.07 3.75
N GLN A 72 -8.79 22.20 3.61
CA GLN A 72 -9.34 22.95 4.74
C GLN A 72 -10.30 22.13 5.61
N LYS A 73 -11.01 21.15 5.03
CA LYS A 73 -11.96 20.31 5.77
C LYS A 73 -11.28 19.38 6.77
N PHE A 74 -10.00 19.07 6.58
CA PHE A 74 -9.20 18.28 7.53
C PHE A 74 -8.90 19.01 8.85
N SER A 75 -9.32 20.28 8.98
CA SER A 75 -9.37 20.94 10.30
C SER A 75 -10.44 20.38 11.23
N ASP A 76 -11.45 19.70 10.68
CA ASP A 76 -12.46 18.96 11.43
C ASP A 76 -12.00 17.51 11.66
N ILE A 77 -11.89 17.10 12.93
CA ILE A 77 -11.43 15.76 13.32
C ILE A 77 -12.40 14.66 12.88
N ASP A 78 -13.69 14.97 12.75
CA ASP A 78 -14.69 14.00 12.31
C ASP A 78 -14.62 13.80 10.78
N TYR A 79 -13.98 14.73 10.07
CA TYR A 79 -13.76 14.66 8.63
C TYR A 79 -12.40 14.05 8.25
N ALA A 80 -11.37 14.34 9.05
CA ALA A 80 -9.97 13.96 8.83
C ALA A 80 -9.72 12.45 8.94
#